data_AF-A0A0A0I5I3-F1
#
_entry.id   AF-A0A0A0I5I3-F1
#
_cell.length_a   1.000
_cell.length_b   1.000
_cell.length_c   1.000
_cell.angle_alpha   90.00
_cell.angle_beta   90.00
_cell.angle_gamma   90.00
#
_symmetry.space_group_name_H-M   'P 1'
#
loop_
_entity.id
_entity.type
_entity.pdbx_description
1 polymer ?
#
loop_
_entity_poly.entity_id
_entity_poly.type
_entity_poly.pdbx_seq_one_letter_code
_entity_poly.pdbx_strand_id
1 'polypeptide(L)'
;MSKLKNKEIDYILEVYKKEKSIEKTVKITGFSKNTVNKYVEEISSKDKRSRNCLNPIEKLDANTGQVLEEYRKPSIAAIKEAIHPASICRCLKGELDTAGGFKWRYKNTLD
;
A
#
# COMPACT_ATOMS: atom_id res chain seq x y z
N MET A 1 13.92 -22.27 -13.21
CA MET A 1 14.23 -21.25 -12.17
C MET A 1 14.67 -21.96 -10.90
N SER A 2 15.93 -21.79 -10.49
CA SER A 2 16.39 -22.32 -9.19
C SER A 2 15.63 -21.59 -8.08
N LYS A 3 14.97 -22.33 -7.19
CA LYS A 3 14.32 -21.73 -6.01
C LYS A 3 15.43 -21.41 -5.00
N LEU A 4 15.41 -20.20 -4.43
CA LEU A 4 16.29 -19.87 -3.32
C LEU A 4 16.05 -20.84 -2.16
N LYS A 5 17.12 -21.14 -1.42
CA LYS A 5 17.05 -21.93 -0.19
C LYS A 5 16.40 -21.08 0.90
N ASN A 6 15.70 -21.72 1.84
CA ASN A 6 15.01 -21.01 2.94
C ASN A 6 15.94 -20.04 3.69
N LYS A 7 17.20 -20.44 3.96
CA LYS A 7 18.20 -19.59 4.61
C LYS A 7 18.46 -18.26 3.88
N GLU A 8 18.44 -18.27 2.54
CA GLU A 8 18.65 -17.05 1.75
C GLU A 8 17.42 -16.14 1.80
N ILE A 9 16.22 -16.74 1.79
CA ILE A 9 14.96 -16.01 1.95
C ILE A 9 14.92 -15.36 3.33
N ASP A 10 15.26 -16.09 4.38
CA ASP A 10 15.29 -15.60 5.76
C ASP A 10 16.26 -14.40 5.88
N TYR A 11 17.45 -14.51 5.31
CA TYR A 11 18.42 -13.41 5.27
C TYR A 11 17.87 -12.15 4.58
N ILE A 12 17.19 -12.29 3.44
CA ILE A 12 16.54 -11.16 2.75
C ILE A 12 15.49 -10.50 3.66
N LEU A 13 14.65 -11.30 4.31
CA LEU A 13 13.57 -10.80 5.16
C LEU A 13 14.12 -10.09 6.41
N GLU A 14 15.17 -10.63 7.03
CA GLU A 14 15.83 -10.01 8.19
C GLU A 14 16.44 -8.66 7.84
N VAL A 15 17.20 -8.58 6.74
CA VAL A 15 17.81 -7.33 6.29
C VAL A 15 16.72 -6.30 5.93
N TYR A 16 15.65 -6.72 5.24
CA TYR A 16 14.56 -5.81 4.90
C TYR A 16 13.84 -5.27 6.14
N LYS A 17 13.56 -6.13 7.15
CA LYS A 17 12.93 -5.70 8.40
C LYS A 17 13.76 -4.63 9.12
N LYS A 18 15.10 -4.74 9.07
CA LYS A 18 16.03 -3.77 9.66
C LYS A 18 16.09 -2.47 8.86
N GLU A 19 16.29 -2.55 7.54
CA GLU A 19 16.55 -1.37 6.71
C GLU A 19 15.29 -0.66 6.19
N LYS A 20 14.15 -1.37 6.14
CA LYS A 20 12.86 -0.91 5.59
C LYS A 20 13.00 -0.26 4.22
N SER A 21 13.94 -0.75 3.41
CA SER A 21 14.27 -0.21 2.09
C SER A 21 14.73 -1.33 1.16
N ILE A 22 14.05 -1.47 0.03
CA ILE A 22 14.39 -2.45 -1.01
C ILE A 22 15.82 -2.20 -1.51
N GLU A 23 16.18 -0.95 -1.79
CA GLU A 23 17.50 -0.62 -2.36
C GLU A 23 18.65 -0.92 -1.39
N LYS A 24 18.47 -0.64 -0.10
CA LYS A 24 19.47 -1.03 0.91
C LYS A 24 19.57 -2.54 1.05
N THR A 25 18.43 -3.23 1.02
CA THR A 25 18.38 -4.70 1.10
C THR A 25 19.11 -5.34 -0.08
N VAL A 26 18.93 -4.81 -1.30
CA VAL A 26 19.68 -5.22 -2.49
C VAL A 26 21.18 -5.04 -2.28
N LYS A 27 21.62 -3.87 -1.79
CA LYS A 27 23.04 -3.58 -1.56
C LYS A 27 23.68 -4.51 -0.53
N ILE A 28 22.97 -4.85 0.55
CA ILE A 28 23.49 -5.69 1.64
C ILE A 28 23.45 -7.18 1.28
N THR A 29 22.37 -7.62 0.64
CA THR A 29 22.17 -9.05 0.36
C THR A 29 22.78 -9.50 -0.95
N GLY A 30 23.04 -8.57 -1.88
CA GLY A 30 23.54 -8.86 -3.22
C GLY A 30 22.50 -9.45 -4.18
N PHE A 31 21.28 -9.71 -3.72
CA PHE A 31 20.21 -10.23 -4.57
C PHE A 31 19.62 -9.15 -5.48
N SER A 32 19.15 -9.59 -6.65
CA SER A 32 18.48 -8.71 -7.59
C SER A 32 17.27 -8.02 -6.95
N LYS A 33 16.96 -6.81 -7.42
CA LYS A 33 15.78 -6.04 -6.98
C LYS A 33 14.48 -6.83 -7.14
N ASN A 34 14.32 -7.59 -8.22
CA ASN A 34 13.14 -8.42 -8.44
C ASN A 34 13.04 -9.54 -7.41
N THR A 35 14.16 -10.17 -7.08
CA THR A 35 14.22 -11.20 -6.03
C THR A 35 13.81 -10.60 -4.69
N VAL A 36 14.43 -9.50 -4.28
CA VAL A 36 14.11 -8.83 -3.02
C VAL A 36 12.62 -8.46 -2.98
N ASN A 37 12.11 -7.77 -4.01
CA ASN A 37 10.70 -7.40 -4.11
C ASN A 37 9.75 -8.59 -3.92
N LYS A 38 10.04 -9.71 -4.60
CA LYS A 38 9.21 -10.91 -4.53
C LYS A 38 9.06 -11.44 -3.11
N TYR A 39 10.16 -11.53 -2.37
CA TYR A 39 10.14 -12.13 -1.02
C TYR A 39 9.68 -11.15 0.05
N VAL A 40 9.92 -9.84 -0.12
CA VAL A 40 9.49 -8.82 0.85
C VAL A 40 8.10 -8.26 0.55
N GLU A 41 7.40 -8.73 -0.48
CA GLU A 41 6.12 -8.17 -0.94
C GLU A 41 5.09 -8.11 0.19
N GLU A 42 4.94 -9.18 0.95
CA GLU A 42 3.95 -9.24 2.03
C GLU A 42 4.24 -8.22 3.14
N ILE A 43 5.52 -8.02 3.48
CA ILE A 43 5.93 -7.07 4.53
C ILE A 43 5.85 -5.64 3.99
N SER A 44 6.40 -5.41 2.80
CA SER A 44 6.44 -4.09 2.18
C SER A 44 5.04 -3.57 1.85
N SER A 45 4.10 -4.42 1.43
CA SER A 45 2.73 -4.02 1.13
C SER A 45 1.92 -3.60 2.36
N LYS A 46 2.37 -3.91 3.59
CA LYS A 46 1.76 -3.41 4.84
C LYS A 46 2.32 -2.06 5.26
N ASP A 47 3.42 -1.59 4.67
CA ASP A 47 4.00 -0.29 4.98
C ASP A 47 3.24 0.83 4.25
N LYS A 48 2.80 1.86 4.99
CA LYS A 48 2.10 3.04 4.43
C LYS A 48 2.90 3.82 3.39
N ARG A 49 4.23 3.71 3.40
CA ARG A 49 5.14 4.36 2.44
C ARG A 49 5.33 3.54 1.17
N SER A 50 4.88 2.28 1.15
CA SER A 50 5.02 1.42 -0.01
C SER A 50 4.12 1.88 -1.14
N ARG A 51 4.65 1.84 -2.36
CA ARG A 51 3.85 2.09 -3.57
C ARG A 51 2.78 1.01 -3.78
N ASN A 52 3.00 -0.18 -3.22
CA ASN A 52 2.09 -1.32 -3.28
C ASN A 52 1.32 -1.50 -1.98
N CYS A 53 1.21 -0.45 -1.17
CA CYS A 53 0.48 -0.49 0.09
C CYS A 53 -0.93 -1.06 -0.10
N LEU A 54 -1.32 -1.97 0.79
CA LEU A 54 -2.65 -2.58 0.86
C LEU A 54 -3.53 -1.89 1.89
N ASN A 55 -3.22 -0.65 2.29
CA ASN A 55 -4.04 0.14 3.19
C ASN A 55 -5.45 0.27 2.61
N PRO A 56 -6.46 -0.37 3.23
CA PRO A 56 -7.82 -0.26 2.76
C PRO A 56 -8.29 1.18 2.94
N ILE A 57 -9.23 1.57 2.10
CA ILE A 57 -9.90 2.86 2.18
C ILE A 57 -11.40 2.66 2.34
N GLU A 58 -12.04 3.63 2.98
CA GLU A 58 -13.48 3.65 3.18
C GLU A 58 -14.07 4.79 2.36
N LYS A 59 -15.15 4.49 1.65
CA LYS A 59 -16.07 5.44 1.02
C LYS A 59 -17.10 5.83 2.07
N LEU A 60 -17.21 7.11 2.33
CA LEU A 60 -18.12 7.67 3.32
C LEU A 60 -19.14 8.56 2.63
N ASP A 61 -20.36 8.55 3.12
CA ASP A 61 -21.35 9.55 2.76
C ASP A 61 -20.85 10.95 3.16
N ALA A 62 -20.90 11.91 2.24
CA ALA A 62 -20.29 13.22 2.48
C ALA A 62 -20.98 14.04 3.58
N ASN A 63 -22.28 13.82 3.78
CA ASN A 63 -23.12 14.58 4.71
C ASN A 63 -23.16 13.94 6.10
N THR A 64 -23.38 12.63 6.15
CA THR A 64 -23.57 11.88 7.39
C THR A 64 -22.28 11.27 7.94
N GLY A 65 -21.26 11.10 7.09
CA GLY A 65 -20.01 10.43 7.45
C GLY A 65 -20.16 8.93 7.69
N GLN A 66 -21.28 8.32 7.28
CA GLN A 66 -21.47 6.87 7.39
C GLN A 66 -20.60 6.13 6.37
N VAL A 67 -20.03 4.99 6.78
CA VAL A 67 -19.28 4.11 5.88
C VAL A 67 -20.26 3.45 4.91
N LEU A 68 -20.11 3.74 3.62
CA LEU A 68 -20.92 3.16 2.56
C LEU A 68 -20.26 1.89 2.01
N GLU A 69 -18.93 1.91 1.82
CA GLU A 69 -18.21 0.78 1.24
C GLU A 69 -16.72 0.82 1.60
N GLU A 70 -16.08 -0.35 1.62
CA GLU A 70 -14.64 -0.50 1.83
C GLU A 70 -13.94 -1.05 0.59
N TYR A 71 -12.74 -0.53 0.33
CA TYR A 71 -11.94 -0.91 -0.82
C TYR A 71 -10.53 -1.26 -0.39
N ARG A 72 -9.98 -2.34 -0.95
CA ARG A 72 -8.60 -2.75 -0.68
C ARG A 72 -7.56 -1.75 -1.21
N LYS A 73 -7.89 -0.99 -2.26
CA LYS A 73 -7.00 0.02 -2.88
C LYS A 73 -7.80 1.20 -3.46
N PRO A 74 -7.25 2.42 -3.46
CA PRO A 74 -7.85 3.59 -4.12
C PRO A 74 -8.13 3.39 -5.61
N SER A 75 -7.29 2.64 -6.33
CA SER A 75 -7.49 2.37 -7.75
C SER A 75 -8.75 1.54 -8.03
N ILE A 76 -9.13 0.64 -7.10
CA ILE A 76 -10.34 -0.18 -7.25
C ILE A 76 -11.58 0.71 -7.06
N ALA A 77 -11.55 1.56 -6.03
CA ALA A 77 -12.61 2.55 -5.81
C ALA A 77 -12.77 3.50 -7.00
N ALA A 78 -11.66 4.01 -7.54
CA ALA A 78 -11.65 4.88 -8.71
C ALA A 78 -12.33 4.25 -9.93
N ILE A 79 -12.04 2.98 -10.22
CA ILE A 79 -12.66 2.25 -11.33
C ILE A 79 -14.16 2.05 -11.06
N LYS A 80 -14.52 1.60 -9.86
CA LYS A 80 -15.92 1.27 -9.51
C LYS A 80 -16.82 2.50 -9.49
N GLU A 81 -16.31 3.62 -9.00
CA GLU A 81 -17.06 4.88 -8.87
C GLU A 81 -16.91 5.79 -10.10
N ALA A 82 -16.13 5.37 -11.12
CA ALA A 82 -15.77 6.19 -12.27
C ALA A 82 -15.16 7.56 -11.88
N ILE A 83 -14.34 7.59 -10.83
CA ILE A 83 -13.65 8.78 -10.32
C ILE A 83 -12.17 8.70 -10.69
N HIS A 84 -11.56 9.83 -11.04
CA HIS A 84 -10.12 9.87 -11.30
C HIS A 84 -9.33 9.48 -10.02
N PRO A 85 -8.40 8.51 -10.07
CA PRO A 85 -7.67 8.03 -8.88
C PRO A 85 -6.95 9.14 -8.11
N ALA A 86 -6.44 10.15 -8.81
CA ALA A 86 -5.78 11.29 -8.18
C ALA A 86 -6.72 12.07 -7.26
N SER A 87 -8.01 12.21 -7.59
CA SER A 87 -8.98 12.93 -6.76
C SER A 87 -9.22 12.20 -5.44
N ILE A 88 -9.35 10.87 -5.48
CA ILE A 88 -9.44 10.03 -4.26
C ILE A 88 -8.15 10.17 -3.44
N CYS A 89 -6.97 10.07 -4.06
CA CYS A 89 -5.69 10.23 -3.38
C CYS A 89 -5.53 11.61 -2.71
N ARG A 90 -6.03 12.68 -3.33
CA ARG A 90 -6.03 14.02 -2.73
C ARG A 90 -6.96 14.10 -1.52
N CYS A 91 -8.12 13.44 -1.56
CA CYS A 91 -8.99 13.33 -0.39
C CYS A 91 -8.31 12.57 0.76
N LEU A 92 -7.67 11.43 0.46
CA LEU A 92 -6.95 10.62 1.45
C LEU A 92 -5.77 11.36 2.10
N LYS A 93 -5.26 12.42 1.47
CA LYS A 93 -4.22 13.31 2.02
C LYS A 93 -4.78 14.53 2.74
N GLY A 94 -6.10 14.74 2.70
CA GLY A 94 -6.75 15.95 3.21
C GLY A 94 -6.61 17.18 2.32
N GLU A 95 -6.21 17.02 1.06
CA GLU A 95 -6.10 18.14 0.09
C GLU A 95 -7.45 18.49 -0.57
N LEU A 96 -8.43 17.58 -0.51
CA LEU A 96 -9.79 17.75 -1.01
C LEU A 96 -10.77 17.19 0.02
N ASP A 97 -11.91 17.85 0.21
CA ASP A 97 -12.93 17.38 1.14
C ASP A 97 -13.71 16.18 0.58
N THR A 98 -13.92 16.15 -0.74
CA THR A 98 -14.68 15.09 -1.41
C THR A 98 -14.12 14.76 -2.79
N ALA A 99 -14.37 13.53 -3.24
CA ALA A 99 -14.17 13.11 -4.62
C ALA A 99 -15.38 12.30 -5.08
N GLY A 100 -15.95 12.69 -6.23
CA GLY A 100 -17.19 12.11 -6.76
C GLY A 100 -18.40 12.25 -5.84
N GLY A 101 -18.41 13.28 -4.97
CA GLY A 101 -19.48 13.48 -3.99
C GLY A 101 -19.36 12.65 -2.71
N PHE A 102 -18.25 11.92 -2.51
CA PHE A 102 -18.02 11.09 -1.33
C PHE A 102 -16.78 11.54 -0.55
N LYS A 103 -16.76 11.25 0.76
CA LYS A 103 -15.59 11.39 1.61
C LYS A 103 -14.77 10.10 1.58
N TRP A 104 -13.45 10.22 1.74
CA TRP A 104 -12.52 9.09 1.65
C TRP A 104 -11.51 9.13 2.78
N ARG A 105 -11.29 8.00 3.46
CA ARG A 105 -10.23 7.87 4.48
C ARG A 105 -9.55 6.50 4.41
N TYR A 106 -8.36 6.40 4.99
CA TYR A 106 -7.74 5.10 5.24
C TYR A 106 -8.42 4.41 6.42
N LYS A 107 -8.69 3.11 6.30
CA LYS A 107 -9.29 2.32 7.40
C LYS A 107 -8.35 2.17 8.61
N ASN A 108 -7.05 2.08 8.35
CA ASN A 108 -6.02 1.82 9.37
C ASN A 108 -5.24 3.07 9.81
N THR A 109 -5.77 4.27 9.61
CA THR A 109 -5.31 5.43 10.39
C THR A 109 -5.89 5.31 11.80
N LEU A 110 -5.22 4.51 12.63
CA LEU A 110 -5.14 4.83 14.04
C LEU A 110 -4.31 6.12 14.11
N ASP A 111 -4.95 7.22 14.52
CA ASP A 111 -4.23 8.39 15.08
C ASP A 111 -3.29 7.95 16.21
#